data_AF-A0A1Z4GLI9-F1
#
_entry.id   AF-A0A1Z4GLI9-F1
#
_cell.length_a   1.000
_cell.length_b   1.000
_cell.length_c   1.000
_cell.angle_alpha   90.00
_cell.angle_beta   90.00
_cell.angle_gamma   90.00
#
_symmetry.space_group_name_H-M   'P 1'
#
loop_
_entity.id
_entity.type
_entity.pdbx_description
1 polymer ?
#
loop_
_entity_poly.entity_id
_entity_poly.type
_entity_poly.pdbx_seq_one_letter_code
_entity_poly.pdbx_strand_id
1 'polypeptide(L)'
;MTILEFLVAINGIGQLWAADRQFLGVLSNNQYDMNSISNPYGNYGGKYGSYSIFNPYGNYGSKCGNYSPYNIYCSTPPFIIYQEQIVLVVSKNANLQINGVQVLDPDLLISAYIQADNSLNFFWTDAIQRMF
;
A
#
# COMPACT_ATOMS: atom_id res chain seq x y z
N MET A 1 -9.95 15.85 1.97
CA MET A 1 -9.77 14.39 1.87
C MET A 1 -8.46 14.04 2.55
N THR A 2 -8.50 13.17 3.56
CA THR A 2 -7.30 12.66 4.24
C THR A 2 -6.63 11.57 3.39
N ILE A 3 -5.38 11.22 3.71
CA ILE A 3 -4.68 10.12 3.02
C ILE A 3 -5.39 8.78 3.22
N LEU A 4 -6.00 8.57 4.39
CA LEU A 4 -6.74 7.35 4.68
C LEU A 4 -8.03 7.25 3.85
N GLU A 5 -8.79 8.34 3.76
CA GLU A 5 -9.97 8.43 2.89
C GLU A 5 -9.61 8.17 1.43
N PHE A 6 -8.47 8.70 0.98
CA PHE A 6 -7.97 8.45 -0.37
C PHE A 6 -7.61 6.98 -0.61
N LEU A 7 -6.90 6.33 0.32
CA LEU A 7 -6.55 4.91 0.22
C LEU A 7 -7.80 4.02 0.15
N VAL A 8 -8.83 4.35 0.93
CA VAL A 8 -10.13 3.66 0.87
C VAL A 8 -10.81 3.87 -0.49
N ALA A 9 -10.78 5.09 -1.03
CA ALA A 9 -11.38 5.41 -2.33
C ALA A 9 -10.73 4.66 -3.50
N ILE A 10 -9.46 4.26 -3.39
CA ILE A 10 -8.73 3.50 -4.42
C ILE A 10 -8.64 2.00 -4.13
N ASN A 11 -9.39 1.49 -3.14
CA ASN A 11 -9.43 0.07 -2.82
C ASN A 11 -9.85 -0.78 -4.05
N GLY A 12 -9.04 -1.79 -4.38
CA GLY A 12 -9.24 -2.68 -5.53
C GLY A 12 -8.78 -2.12 -6.88
N ILE A 13 -8.42 -0.84 -6.97
CA ILE A 13 -8.08 -0.16 -8.23
C ILE A 13 -6.72 0.55 -8.21
N GLY A 14 -6.22 0.91 -7.03
CA GLY A 14 -4.86 1.41 -6.85
C GLY A 14 -3.84 0.28 -6.96
N GLN A 15 -2.63 0.61 -7.44
CA GLN A 15 -1.57 -0.36 -7.64
C GLN A 15 -0.27 0.09 -6.99
N LEU A 16 0.50 -0.87 -6.46
CA LEU A 16 1.82 -0.64 -5.93
C LEU A 16 2.88 -1.10 -6.95
N TRP A 17 3.88 -0.26 -7.19
CA TRP A 17 4.94 -0.52 -8.15
C TRP A 17 6.31 -0.14 -7.58
N ALA A 18 7.33 -0.93 -7.87
CA ALA A 18 8.72 -0.60 -7.57
C ALA A 18 9.34 0.26 -8.67
N ALA A 19 10.45 0.93 -8.33
CA ALA A 19 11.21 1.77 -9.25
C ALA A 19 11.83 1.01 -10.45
N ASP A 20 12.04 -0.29 -10.31
CA ASP A 20 12.48 -1.17 -11.40
C ASP A 20 11.35 -1.64 -12.32
N ARG A 21 10.15 -1.05 -12.17
CA ARG A 21 8.92 -1.41 -12.91
C ARG A 21 8.36 -2.78 -12.53
N GLN A 22 8.75 -3.34 -11.39
CA GLN A 22 8.08 -4.52 -10.85
C GLN A 22 6.72 -4.14 -10.27
N PHE A 23 5.66 -4.85 -10.68
CA PHE A 23 4.36 -4.80 -10.03
C PHE A 23 4.43 -5.46 -8.65
N LEU A 24 3.96 -4.78 -7.61
CA LEU A 24 4.03 -5.22 -6.21
C LEU A 24 2.66 -5.53 -5.61
N GLY A 25 1.58 -5.42 -6.39
CA GLY A 25 0.23 -5.81 -5.98
C GLY A 25 -0.82 -4.73 -6.18
N VAL A 26 -2.08 -5.15 -6.12
CA VAL A 26 -3.25 -4.27 -6.06
C VAL A 26 -3.48 -3.87 -4.61
N LEU A 27 -3.71 -2.59 -4.39
CA LEU A 27 -4.16 -2.04 -3.11
C LEU A 27 -5.61 -2.48 -2.86
N SER A 28 -5.78 -3.66 -2.27
CA SER A 28 -7.07 -4.30 -2.07
C SER A 28 -7.14 -4.91 -0.68
N ASN A 29 -8.27 -4.77 0.01
CA ASN A 29 -8.56 -5.50 1.25
C ASN A 29 -9.03 -6.95 1.02
N ASN A 30 -9.25 -7.35 -0.23
CA ASN A 30 -9.66 -8.72 -0.54
C ASN A 30 -8.48 -9.69 -0.32
N GLN A 31 -8.48 -10.41 0.80
CA GLN A 31 -7.43 -11.38 1.14
C GLN A 31 -7.41 -12.63 0.24
N TYR A 32 -8.45 -12.85 -0.58
CA TYR A 32 -8.54 -14.01 -1.47
C TYR A 32 -8.11 -13.71 -2.90
N ASP A 33 -7.97 -12.43 -3.26
CA ASP A 33 -7.48 -12.03 -4.57
C ASP A 33 -5.97 -12.33 -4.68
N MET A 34 -5.56 -12.99 -5.77
CA MET A 34 -4.16 -13.40 -5.97
C MET A 34 -3.18 -12.23 -6.13
N ASN A 35 -3.66 -11.07 -6.55
CA ASN A 35 -2.88 -9.85 -6.77
C ASN A 35 -2.95 -8.89 -5.58
N SER A 36 -3.79 -9.14 -4.60
CA SER A 36 -3.98 -8.27 -3.45
C SER A 36 -2.77 -8.25 -2.51
N ILE A 37 -2.40 -7.04 -2.08
CA ILE A 37 -1.39 -6.84 -1.02
C ILE A 37 -1.89 -7.31 0.36
N SER A 38 -3.20 -7.53 0.54
CA SER A 38 -3.77 -8.07 1.77
C SER A 38 -3.91 -9.59 1.75
N ASN A 39 -3.54 -10.28 0.66
CA ASN A 39 -3.55 -11.73 0.63
C ASN A 39 -2.31 -12.31 1.35
N PRO A 40 -2.45 -12.89 2.56
CA PRO A 40 -1.32 -13.32 3.38
C PRO A 40 -0.59 -14.56 2.83
N TYR A 41 -1.17 -15.24 1.85
CA TYR A 41 -0.61 -16.41 1.18
C TYR A 41 -0.20 -16.12 -0.28
N GLY A 42 -0.48 -14.90 -0.77
CA GLY A 42 -0.21 -14.49 -2.14
C GLY A 42 1.21 -13.99 -2.37
N ASN A 43 1.60 -13.85 -3.64
CA ASN A 43 2.92 -13.36 -4.03
C ASN A 43 3.20 -11.90 -3.64
N TYR A 44 2.13 -11.11 -3.45
CA TYR A 44 2.19 -9.65 -3.27
C TYR A 44 1.84 -9.20 -1.85
N GLY A 45 1.04 -9.97 -1.11
CA GLY A 45 0.71 -9.70 0.29
C GLY A 45 1.39 -10.63 1.30
N GLY A 46 1.86 -11.81 0.86
CA GLY A 46 2.34 -12.83 1.77
C GLY A 46 3.72 -12.54 2.34
N LYS A 47 3.96 -12.97 3.58
CA LYS A 47 5.26 -12.84 4.27
C LYS A 47 6.44 -13.56 3.61
N TYR A 48 6.15 -14.46 2.67
CA TYR A 48 7.15 -15.16 1.86
C TYR A 48 6.92 -14.94 0.35
N GLY A 49 6.02 -14.02 -0.01
CA GLY A 49 5.76 -13.70 -1.41
C GLY A 49 6.99 -13.05 -2.05
N SER A 50 7.32 -13.46 -3.28
CA SER A 50 8.53 -12.99 -3.98
C SER A 50 8.49 -11.48 -4.27
N TYR A 51 7.30 -10.91 -4.42
CA TYR A 51 7.07 -9.50 -4.76
C TYR A 51 6.39 -8.72 -3.64
N SER A 52 6.24 -9.34 -2.46
CA SER A 52 5.57 -8.72 -1.32
C SER A 52 6.48 -7.73 -0.62
N ILE A 53 5.97 -6.52 -0.37
CA ILE A 53 6.64 -5.56 0.50
C ILE A 53 6.65 -6.01 1.98
N PHE A 54 5.88 -7.05 2.32
CA PHE A 54 5.84 -7.64 3.66
C PHE A 54 6.75 -8.86 3.80
N ASN A 55 7.50 -9.23 2.75
CA ASN A 55 8.49 -10.30 2.83
C ASN A 55 9.82 -9.74 3.39
N PRO A 56 10.19 -10.04 4.65
CA PRO A 56 11.36 -9.45 5.30
C PRO A 56 12.69 -9.98 4.74
N TYR A 57 12.64 -10.99 3.88
CA TYR A 57 13.81 -11.58 3.22
C TYR A 57 13.90 -11.20 1.73
N GLY A 58 12.88 -10.51 1.18
CA GLY A 58 12.80 -10.16 -0.23
C GLY A 58 13.42 -8.81 -0.57
N ASN A 59 13.69 -8.57 -1.85
CA ASN A 59 14.21 -7.29 -2.35
C ASN A 59 13.25 -6.11 -2.13
N TYR A 60 11.94 -6.38 -2.04
CA TYR A 60 10.89 -5.37 -1.91
C TYR A 60 10.38 -5.19 -0.47
N GLY A 61 10.72 -6.08 0.46
CA GLY A 61 10.21 -6.02 1.85
C GLY A 61 11.26 -6.06 2.95
N SER A 62 12.50 -6.44 2.63
CA SER A 62 13.58 -6.50 3.63
C SER A 62 14.13 -5.12 3.99
N LYS A 63 14.67 -4.98 5.20
CA LYS A 63 15.31 -3.74 5.68
C LYS A 63 16.55 -3.32 4.89
N CYS A 64 17.09 -4.22 4.07
CA CYS A 64 18.24 -3.96 3.19
C CYS A 64 17.88 -4.03 1.69
N GLY A 65 16.61 -4.23 1.35
CA GLY A 65 16.16 -4.33 -0.03
C GLY A 65 16.34 -3.02 -0.78
N ASN A 66 16.73 -3.10 -2.06
CA ASN A 66 17.02 -1.92 -2.88
C ASN A 66 15.77 -1.11 -3.23
N TYR A 67 14.61 -1.77 -3.23
CA TYR A 67 13.31 -1.16 -3.51
C TYR A 67 12.34 -1.36 -2.35
N SER A 68 12.86 -1.59 -1.13
CA SER A 68 12.00 -1.83 0.01
C SER A 68 11.55 -0.52 0.66
N PRO A 69 10.25 -0.34 0.94
CA PRO A 69 9.78 0.80 1.72
C PRO A 69 10.26 0.70 3.18
N TYR A 70 10.71 -0.46 3.64
CA TYR A 70 11.21 -0.69 5.00
C TYR A 70 12.71 -0.44 5.16
N ASN A 71 13.43 -0.22 4.06
CA ASN A 71 14.83 0.19 4.09
C ASN A 71 14.91 1.72 4.27
N ILE A 72 15.34 2.17 5.45
CA ILE A 72 15.43 3.60 5.80
C ILE A 72 16.45 4.38 4.98
N TYR A 73 17.32 3.69 4.22
CA TYR A 73 18.30 4.29 3.33
C TYR A 73 17.94 4.12 1.85
N CYS A 74 16.77 3.54 1.53
CA CYS A 74 16.32 3.38 0.15
C CYS A 74 16.03 4.76 -0.48
N SER A 75 16.64 5.03 -1.63
CA SER A 75 16.42 6.24 -2.43
C SER A 75 15.40 6.03 -3.55
N THR A 76 15.07 4.78 -3.86
CA THR A 76 14.12 4.38 -4.91
C THR A 76 13.00 3.49 -4.36
N PRO A 77 12.24 3.94 -3.35
CA PRO A 77 11.16 3.15 -2.75
C PRO A 77 9.98 3.00 -3.71
N PRO A 78 9.03 2.10 -3.40
CA PRO A 78 7.86 1.89 -4.25
C PRO A 78 6.88 3.05 -4.17
N PHE A 79 6.03 3.14 -5.19
CA PHE A 79 5.02 4.19 -5.35
C PHE A 79 3.65 3.59 -5.66
N ILE A 80 2.63 4.36 -5.30
CA ILE A 80 1.24 4.04 -5.59
C ILE A 80 0.85 4.74 -6.89
N ILE A 81 0.31 3.97 -7.83
CA ILE A 81 -0.30 4.47 -9.05
C ILE A 81 -1.82 4.42 -8.93
N TYR A 82 -2.47 5.51 -9.29
CA TYR A 82 -3.91 5.59 -9.49
C TYR A 82 -4.19 6.45 -10.73
N GLN A 83 -5.06 5.99 -11.63
CA GLN A 83 -5.35 6.66 -12.90
C GLN A 83 -4.07 7.04 -13.68
N GLU A 84 -3.13 6.10 -13.77
CA GLU A 84 -1.84 6.26 -14.48
C GLU A 84 -0.91 7.33 -13.88
N GLN A 85 -1.25 7.90 -12.73
CA GLN A 85 -0.44 8.91 -12.04
C GLN A 85 0.17 8.34 -10.76
N ILE A 86 1.40 8.75 -10.47
CA ILE A 86 2.02 8.53 -9.16
C ILE A 86 1.34 9.47 -8.17
N VAL A 87 0.62 8.90 -7.22
CA VAL A 87 -0.15 9.67 -6.22
C VAL A 87 0.53 9.72 -4.86
N LEU A 88 1.30 8.68 -4.51
CA LEU A 88 2.01 8.57 -3.23
C LEU A 88 3.30 7.78 -3.41
N VAL A 89 4.28 8.06 -2.56
CA VAL A 89 5.48 7.25 -2.40
C VAL A 89 5.39 6.51 -1.07
N VAL A 90 5.78 5.24 -0.99
CA VAL A 90 5.69 4.44 0.23
C VAL A 90 7.09 4.24 0.80
N SER A 91 7.41 4.81 1.96
CA SER A 91 8.75 4.71 2.54
C SER A 91 8.83 4.99 4.04
N LYS A 92 9.76 4.31 4.72
CA LYS A 92 10.26 4.61 6.06
C LYS A 92 11.44 5.60 6.06
N ASN A 93 12.01 5.90 4.90
CA ASN A 93 13.10 6.86 4.79
C ASN A 93 12.55 8.29 5.03
N ALA A 94 12.74 8.82 6.24
CA ALA A 94 12.26 10.13 6.64
C ALA A 94 12.94 11.30 5.90
N ASN A 95 14.06 11.05 5.23
CA ASN A 95 14.79 12.07 4.46
C ASN A 95 14.39 12.09 2.98
N LEU A 96 13.49 11.21 2.56
CA LEU A 96 13.11 11.09 1.16
C LEU A 96 12.31 12.32 0.71
N GLN A 97 12.74 12.95 -0.38
CA GLN A 97 12.04 14.05 -1.03
C GLN A 97 11.86 13.72 -2.51
N ILE A 98 10.62 13.57 -2.96
CA ILE A 98 10.29 13.20 -4.34
C ILE A 98 9.39 14.26 -4.93
N ASN A 99 9.96 15.35 -5.46
CA ASN A 99 9.26 16.39 -6.23
C ASN A 99 7.88 16.83 -5.69
N GLY A 100 7.72 16.94 -4.37
CA GLY A 100 6.46 17.33 -3.72
C GLY A 100 5.40 16.22 -3.59
N VAL A 101 5.68 14.98 -4.04
CA VAL A 101 4.84 13.81 -3.80
C VAL A 101 4.91 13.42 -2.31
N GLN A 102 3.75 13.20 -1.72
CA GLN A 102 3.65 12.83 -0.31
C GLN A 102 4.20 11.42 -0.06
N VAL A 103 4.94 11.27 1.05
CA VAL A 103 5.45 9.99 1.53
C VAL A 103 4.45 9.39 2.53
N LEU A 104 4.03 8.16 2.27
CA LEU A 104 3.19 7.33 3.12
C LEU A 104 4.06 6.29 3.84
N ASP A 105 3.89 6.17 5.15
CA ASP A 105 4.50 5.08 5.91
C ASP A 105 3.89 3.73 5.49
N PRO A 106 4.69 2.70 5.14
CA PRO A 106 4.16 1.39 4.75
C PRO A 106 3.28 0.72 5.81
N ASP A 107 3.48 1.02 7.10
CA ASP A 107 2.64 0.47 8.17
C ASP A 107 1.26 1.13 8.21
N LEU A 108 1.16 2.41 7.79
CA LEU A 108 -0.13 3.08 7.60
C LEU A 108 -0.87 2.52 6.39
N LEU A 109 -0.15 2.22 5.30
CA LEU A 109 -0.72 1.58 4.12
C LEU A 109 -1.44 0.27 4.48
N ILE A 110 -0.77 -0.63 5.19
CA ILE A 110 -1.39 -1.91 5.56
C ILE A 110 -2.53 -1.72 6.56
N SER A 111 -2.43 -0.76 7.49
CA SER A 111 -3.51 -0.47 8.43
C SER A 111 -4.80 -0.04 7.72
N ALA A 112 -4.71 0.69 6.60
CA ALA A 112 -5.86 1.11 5.81
C ALA A 112 -6.64 -0.09 5.21
N TYR A 113 -5.94 -1.14 4.77
CA TYR A 113 -6.57 -2.29 4.12
C TYR A 113 -6.89 -3.45 5.08
N ILE A 114 -6.24 -3.53 6.25
CA ILE A 114 -6.66 -4.43 7.34
C ILE A 114 -7.94 -3.91 8.02
N GLN A 115 -8.09 -2.59 8.20
CA GLN A 115 -9.25 -2.00 8.89
C GLN A 115 -10.48 -1.82 8.01
N ALA A 116 -10.33 -1.84 6.68
CA ALA A 116 -11.42 -1.63 5.73
C ALA A 116 -12.59 -2.63 5.88
N ASP A 117 -12.37 -3.81 6.45
CA ASP A 117 -13.43 -4.78 6.78
C ASP A 117 -14.35 -4.28 7.93
N ASN A 118 -13.80 -3.50 8.87
CA ASN A 118 -14.55 -2.93 10.00
C ASN A 118 -15.00 -1.48 9.77
N SER A 119 -14.27 -0.69 8.98
CA SER A 119 -14.59 0.73 8.76
C SER A 119 -15.62 0.96 7.67
N LEU A 120 -15.75 0.09 6.66
CA LEU A 120 -16.84 0.21 5.68
C LEU A 120 -18.19 0.06 6.37
N ASN A 121 -18.32 -0.84 7.35
CA ASN A 121 -19.51 -0.91 8.19
C ASN A 121 -19.78 0.41 8.93
N PHE A 122 -18.74 1.09 9.43
CA PHE A 122 -18.86 2.39 10.11
C PHE A 122 -19.27 3.53 9.15
N PHE A 123 -18.69 3.60 7.95
CA PHE A 123 -19.00 4.63 6.96
C PHE A 123 -20.40 4.46 6.35
N TRP A 124 -20.85 3.23 6.09
CA TRP A 124 -22.22 2.98 5.60
C TRP A 124 -23.27 3.20 6.70
N THR A 125 -23.00 2.85 7.96
CA THR A 125 -23.94 3.14 9.06
C THR A 125 -24.08 4.64 9.33
N ASP A 126 -22.97 5.40 9.31
CA ASP A 126 -22.99 6.84 9.57
C ASP A 126 -23.60 7.62 8.39
N ALA A 127 -23.38 7.16 7.15
CA ALA A 127 -24.03 7.73 5.96
C ALA A 127 -25.55 7.49 5.93
N ILE A 128 -26.01 6.30 6.33
CA ILE A 128 -27.45 5.98 6.42
C ILE A 128 -28.11 6.75 7.57
N GLN A 129 -27.44 6.92 8.72
CA GLN A 129 -27.98 7.70 9.85
C GLN A 129 -28.10 9.21 9.57
N ARG A 130 -27.31 9.75 8.63
CA ARG A 130 -27.40 11.16 8.21
C ARG A 130 -28.42 11.40 7.09
N MET A 131 -29.05 10.34 6.58
CA MET A 131 -30.07 10.39 5.53
C MET A 131 -31.50 10.26 6.08
N PHE A 132 -31.70 10.20 7.40
CA PHE A 132 -33.00 10.23 8.07
C PHE A 132 -33.02 11.26 9.20
#